data_AF-A0A5E4HIR6-F1
#
_entry.id   AF-A0A5E4HIR6-F1
#
_cell.length_a   1.000
_cell.length_b   1.000
_cell.length_c   1.000
_cell.angle_alpha   90.00
_cell.angle_beta   90.00
_cell.angle_gamma   90.00
#
_symmetry.space_group_name_H-M   'P 1'
#
loop_
_entity.id
_entity.type
_entity.pdbx_description
1 polymer ?
#
loop_
_entity_poly.entity_id
_entity_poly.type
_entity_poly.pdbx_seq_one_letter_code
_entity_poly.pdbx_strand_id
1 'polypeptide(L)'
;MADGFTFEIKGLDQIQKALEEIPRNVAKKGLRAALRAGAVPMREGIVEAAPKDTGFLKEHFGIRLSVKGKDIAGSAFVGPEGHVDYPDKEGGYREKVNSKTGKKSKIGRISVASVTRFLEFGTSKMAKKPFMTQAFEKVKNVSLNAIIEKLRSFVESEAKAAGGK
;
A
#
# COMPACT_ATOMS: atom_id res chain seq x y z
N MET A 1 10.53 -34.12 -25.22
CA MET A 1 9.87 -33.01 -25.93
C MET A 1 9.14 -32.22 -24.85
N ALA A 2 9.61 -31.02 -24.53
CA ALA A 2 9.00 -30.19 -23.49
C ALA A 2 7.96 -29.29 -24.18
N ASP A 3 6.69 -29.52 -23.87
CA ASP A 3 5.58 -28.70 -24.34
C ASP A 3 5.71 -27.29 -23.77
N GLY A 4 5.99 -26.32 -24.64
CA GLY A 4 5.97 -24.91 -24.29
C GLY A 4 4.54 -24.46 -24.06
N PHE A 5 4.17 -24.19 -22.80
CA PHE A 5 2.84 -23.70 -22.47
C PHE A 5 2.71 -22.21 -22.82
N THR A 6 2.09 -21.91 -23.96
CA THR A 6 1.57 -20.58 -24.28
C THR A 6 0.23 -20.38 -23.57
N PHE A 7 0.20 -19.56 -22.52
CA PHE A 7 -1.04 -19.15 -21.85
C PHE A 7 -1.50 -17.78 -22.37
N GLU A 8 -2.65 -17.74 -23.03
CA GLU A 8 -3.39 -16.48 -23.21
C GLU A 8 -4.10 -16.13 -21.89
N ILE A 9 -3.58 -15.13 -21.17
CA ILE A 9 -4.17 -14.67 -19.91
C ILE A 9 -5.37 -13.75 -20.18
N LYS A 10 -6.55 -14.33 -20.41
CA LYS A 10 -7.82 -13.62 -20.64
C LYS A 10 -8.47 -13.13 -19.34
N GLY A 11 -8.22 -13.77 -18.19
CA GLY A 11 -8.88 -13.43 -16.92
C GLY A 11 -8.03 -13.63 -15.65
N LEU A 12 -8.52 -13.12 -14.51
CA LEU A 12 -7.88 -13.21 -13.18
C LEU A 12 -7.71 -14.67 -12.71
N ASP A 13 -8.65 -15.55 -13.04
CA ASP A 13 -8.63 -16.96 -12.64
C ASP A 13 -7.43 -17.71 -13.22
N GLN A 14 -7.04 -17.39 -14.45
CA GLN A 14 -5.88 -18.00 -15.10
C GLN A 14 -4.58 -17.53 -14.45
N ILE A 15 -4.51 -16.25 -14.06
CA ILE A 15 -3.38 -15.70 -13.29
C ILE A 15 -3.28 -16.40 -11.93
N GLN A 16 -4.41 -16.62 -11.27
CA GLN A 16 -4.45 -17.31 -9.98
C GLN A 16 -3.90 -18.74 -10.09
N LYS A 17 -4.39 -19.52 -11.06
CA LYS A 17 -3.91 -20.90 -11.28
C LYS A 17 -2.41 -20.94 -11.57
N ALA A 18 -1.92 -20.07 -12.45
CA ALA A 18 -0.49 -20.02 -12.76
C ALA A 18 0.36 -19.61 -11.54
N LEU A 19 -0.15 -18.73 -10.67
CA LEU A 19 0.54 -18.37 -9.43
C LEU A 19 0.56 -19.51 -8.39
N GLU A 20 -0.46 -20.37 -8.39
CA GLU A 20 -0.54 -21.56 -7.52
C GLU A 20 0.44 -22.66 -7.96
N GLU A 21 0.73 -22.77 -9.26
CA GLU A 21 1.72 -23.70 -9.82
C GLU A 21 3.17 -23.28 -9.54
N ILE A 22 3.42 -21.98 -9.35
CA ILE A 22 4.75 -21.41 -9.07
C ILE A 22 5.17 -21.69 -7.60
N PRO A 23 6.47 -21.95 -7.34
CA PRO A 23 6.98 -22.07 -5.97
C PRO A 23 6.60 -20.86 -5.10
N ARG A 24 6.08 -21.10 -3.91
CA ARG A 24 5.53 -20.06 -3.01
C ARG A 24 6.48 -18.89 -2.75
N ASN A 25 7.78 -19.14 -2.67
CA ASN A 25 8.78 -18.08 -2.44
C ASN A 25 8.90 -17.11 -3.62
N VAL A 26 8.69 -17.62 -4.83
CA VAL A 26 8.71 -16.89 -6.09
C VAL A 26 7.39 -16.13 -6.25
N ALA A 27 6.25 -16.82 -6.09
CA ALA A 27 4.92 -16.20 -6.10
C ALA A 27 4.78 -15.01 -5.12
N LYS A 28 5.35 -15.13 -3.90
CA LYS A 28 5.39 -14.03 -2.92
C LYS A 28 6.10 -12.77 -3.42
N LYS A 29 7.17 -12.92 -4.22
CA LYS A 29 7.90 -11.77 -4.79
C LYS A 29 7.04 -11.09 -5.85
N GLY A 30 6.44 -11.86 -6.75
CA GLY A 30 5.52 -11.36 -7.77
C GLY A 30 4.33 -10.62 -7.18
N LEU A 31 3.70 -11.20 -6.15
CA LEU A 31 2.58 -10.57 -5.43
C LEU A 31 2.98 -9.26 -4.76
N ARG A 32 4.13 -9.21 -4.07
CA ARG A 32 4.61 -7.95 -3.47
C ARG A 32 4.86 -6.89 -4.53
N ALA A 33 5.43 -7.26 -5.67
CA ALA A 33 5.70 -6.34 -6.77
C ALA A 33 4.39 -5.81 -7.37
N ALA A 34 3.40 -6.68 -7.61
CA ALA A 34 2.10 -6.29 -8.13
C ALA A 34 1.32 -5.41 -7.15
N LEU A 35 1.24 -5.79 -5.87
CA LEU A 35 0.62 -4.98 -4.82
C LEU A 35 1.27 -3.60 -4.69
N ARG A 36 2.60 -3.54 -4.80
CA ARG A 36 3.31 -2.25 -4.81
C ARG A 36 2.93 -1.42 -6.03
N ALA A 37 2.89 -2.01 -7.22
CA ALA A 37 2.54 -1.29 -8.44
C ALA A 37 1.12 -0.72 -8.41
N GLY A 38 0.15 -1.43 -7.84
CA GLY A 38 -1.19 -0.88 -7.61
C GLY A 38 -1.25 0.19 -6.52
N ALA A 39 -0.43 0.07 -5.48
CA ALA A 39 -0.43 0.97 -4.34
C ALA A 39 0.27 2.32 -4.58
N VAL A 40 1.28 2.36 -5.46
CA VAL A 40 2.01 3.59 -5.82
C VAL A 40 1.08 4.69 -6.35
N PRO A 41 0.25 4.46 -7.39
CA PRO A 41 -0.63 5.50 -7.91
C PRO A 41 -1.71 5.90 -6.89
N MET A 42 -2.18 4.98 -6.04
CA MET A 42 -3.08 5.34 -4.92
C MET A 42 -2.41 6.30 -3.95
N ARG A 43 -1.17 6.01 -3.53
CA ARG A 43 -0.42 6.89 -2.62
C ARG A 43 -0.24 8.26 -3.25
N GLU A 44 0.15 8.32 -4.52
CA GLU A 44 0.38 9.57 -5.24
C GLU A 44 -0.91 10.38 -5.37
N GLY A 45 -2.03 9.75 -5.73
CA GLY A 45 -3.33 10.42 -5.78
C GLY A 45 -3.76 10.97 -4.42
N ILE A 46 -3.52 10.22 -3.34
CA ILE A 46 -3.81 10.68 -1.97
C ILE A 46 -2.93 11.88 -1.60
N VAL A 47 -1.63 11.81 -1.88
CA VAL A 47 -0.66 12.89 -1.61
C VAL A 47 -0.99 14.14 -2.42
N GLU A 48 -1.43 14.00 -3.67
CA GLU A 48 -1.86 15.10 -4.53
C GLU A 48 -3.10 15.79 -3.95
N ALA A 49 -4.15 15.00 -3.66
CA ALA A 49 -5.44 15.48 -3.15
C ALA A 49 -5.38 15.95 -1.68
N ALA A 50 -4.38 15.55 -0.91
CA ALA A 50 -4.26 15.88 0.50
C ALA A 50 -4.21 17.41 0.73
N PRO A 51 -5.03 17.94 1.67
CA PRO A 51 -4.96 19.34 2.08
C PRO A 51 -3.55 19.75 2.56
N LYS A 52 -3.11 20.95 2.18
CA LYS A 52 -1.82 21.52 2.59
C LYS A 52 -2.03 22.57 3.68
N ASP A 53 -1.60 22.26 4.90
CA ASP A 53 -1.37 23.27 5.94
C ASP A 53 0.13 23.57 6.05
N THR A 54 0.92 22.62 6.55
CA THR A 54 2.38 22.75 6.73
C THR A 54 3.20 21.82 5.83
N GLY A 55 2.54 21.01 5.00
CA GLY A 55 3.19 19.96 4.18
C GLY A 55 3.37 18.61 4.90
N PHE A 56 3.42 18.61 6.24
CA PHE A 56 3.66 17.41 7.06
C PHE A 56 2.72 16.24 6.76
N LEU A 57 1.44 16.51 6.46
CA LEU A 57 0.47 15.47 6.11
C LEU A 57 0.94 14.65 4.89
N LYS A 58 1.53 15.32 3.89
CA LYS A 58 1.92 14.71 2.61
C LYS A 58 3.13 13.79 2.75
N GLU A 59 4.05 14.15 3.64
CA GLU A 59 5.30 13.43 3.87
C GLU A 59 5.08 12.09 4.58
N HIS A 60 3.97 11.96 5.31
CA HIS A 60 3.68 10.80 6.16
C HIS A 60 2.59 9.88 5.59
N PHE A 61 2.46 9.82 4.26
CA PHE A 61 1.70 8.75 3.59
C PHE A 61 2.61 7.65 3.09
N GLY A 62 2.33 6.42 3.52
CA GLY A 62 3.14 5.25 3.23
C GLY A 62 2.36 4.12 2.56
N ILE A 63 3.12 3.13 2.10
CA ILE A 63 2.61 1.86 1.58
C ILE A 63 3.15 0.75 2.46
N ARG A 64 2.25 0.01 3.12
CA ARG A 64 2.61 -1.16 3.93
C ARG A 64 2.07 -2.41 3.28
N LEU A 65 2.97 -3.29 2.85
CA LEU A 65 2.62 -4.58 2.25
C LEU A 65 2.65 -5.67 3.31
N SER A 66 1.64 -6.53 3.30
CA SER A 66 1.58 -7.75 4.10
C SER A 66 1.26 -8.91 3.18
N VAL A 67 2.05 -9.99 3.24
CA VAL A 67 1.76 -11.21 2.49
C VAL A 67 1.79 -12.35 3.49
N LYS A 68 0.63 -12.98 3.71
CA LYS A 68 0.50 -14.08 4.66
C LYS A 68 1.11 -15.35 4.06
N GLY A 69 1.63 -16.20 4.93
CA GLY A 69 2.44 -17.36 4.52
C GLY A 69 1.65 -18.62 4.20
N LYS A 70 0.41 -18.75 4.71
CA LYS A 70 -0.43 -19.96 4.56
C LYS A 70 -1.20 -19.96 3.25
N ASP A 71 -1.90 -18.87 2.95
CA ASP A 71 -2.61 -18.67 1.70
C ASP A 71 -1.82 -17.69 0.84
N ILE A 72 -1.78 -17.88 -0.47
CA ILE A 72 -1.15 -16.95 -1.43
C ILE A 72 -2.01 -15.67 -1.48
N ALA A 73 -1.97 -14.91 -0.38
CA ALA A 73 -2.82 -13.78 -0.10
C ALA A 73 -1.96 -12.63 0.43
N GLY A 74 -2.11 -11.48 -0.20
CA GLY A 74 -1.43 -10.26 0.22
C GLY A 74 -2.36 -9.07 0.25
N SER A 75 -2.08 -8.14 1.16
CA SER A 75 -2.75 -6.86 1.29
C SER A 75 -1.75 -5.73 1.19
N ALA A 76 -2.17 -4.65 0.55
CA ALA A 76 -1.49 -3.37 0.56
C ALA A 76 -2.32 -2.39 1.38
N PHE A 77 -1.74 -1.85 2.43
CA PHE A 77 -2.28 -0.71 3.13
C PHE A 77 -1.67 0.56 2.54
N VAL A 78 -2.51 1.46 2.05
CA VAL A 78 -2.11 2.78 1.56
C VAL A 78 -2.79 3.82 2.43
N GLY A 79 -2.01 4.62 3.14
CA GLY A 79 -2.56 5.53 4.13
C GLY A 79 -1.49 6.18 5.00
N PRO A 80 -1.92 6.92 6.04
CA PRO A 80 -0.99 7.61 6.93
C PRO A 80 -0.09 6.59 7.66
N GLU A 81 1.19 6.91 7.75
CA GLU A 81 2.16 6.09 8.47
C GLU A 81 1.83 6.04 9.97
N GLY A 82 1.89 4.85 10.53
CA GLY A 82 1.58 4.62 11.94
C GLY A 82 2.65 5.21 12.86
N HIS A 83 2.21 5.76 14.00
CA HIS A 83 3.03 6.36 15.06
C HIS A 83 3.78 7.64 14.70
N VAL A 84 3.35 8.36 13.65
CA VAL A 84 3.83 9.72 13.40
C VAL A 84 2.84 10.71 13.98
N ASP A 85 3.34 11.62 14.81
CA ASP A 85 2.57 12.73 15.36
C ASP A 85 3.05 14.05 14.75
N TYR A 86 2.14 15.01 14.63
CA TYR A 86 2.50 16.39 14.31
C TYR A 86 3.36 17.00 15.43
N PRO A 87 4.39 17.79 15.09
CA PRO A 87 5.18 18.50 16.09
C PRO A 87 4.30 19.47 16.89
N ASP A 88 4.76 19.83 18.08
CA ASP A 88 4.14 20.88 18.88
C ASP A 88 4.23 22.23 18.18
N LYS A 89 3.41 23.21 18.62
CA LYS A 89 3.29 24.53 17.99
C LYS A 89 4.63 25.28 17.89
N GLU A 90 5.57 24.99 18.79
CA GLU A 90 6.89 25.60 18.87
C GLU A 90 7.99 24.79 18.15
N GLY A 91 7.62 23.69 17.45
CA GLY A 91 8.55 22.93 16.60
C GLY A 91 9.28 21.76 17.28
N GLY A 92 8.72 21.20 18.35
CA GLY A 92 9.33 20.10 19.12
C GLY A 92 8.46 18.85 19.26
N TYR A 93 9.03 17.83 19.91
CA TYR A 93 8.32 16.62 20.35
C TYR A 93 8.53 16.43 21.84
N ARG A 94 7.49 16.01 22.55
CA ARG A 94 7.57 15.64 23.96
C ARG A 94 8.14 14.24 24.09
N GLU A 95 8.96 14.01 25.10
CA GLU A 95 9.48 12.67 25.39
C GLU A 95 8.60 12.00 26.44
N LYS A 96 8.11 10.79 26.12
CA LYS A 96 7.43 9.92 27.08
C LYS A 96 8.29 8.71 27.35
N VAL A 97 8.58 8.49 28.63
CA VAL A 97 9.27 7.29 29.10
C VAL A 97 8.22 6.28 29.55
N ASN A 98 8.31 5.06 29.03
CA ASN A 98 7.49 3.96 29.51
C ASN A 98 8.06 3.44 30.84
N SER A 99 7.28 3.59 31.92
CA SER A 99 7.70 3.24 33.29
C SER A 99 8.07 1.76 33.47
N LYS A 100 7.57 0.85 32.62
CA LYS A 100 7.86 -0.59 32.73
C LYS A 100 9.07 -1.06 31.92
N THR A 101 9.41 -0.34 30.85
CA THR A 101 10.44 -0.79 29.89
C THR A 101 11.59 0.19 29.74
N GLY A 102 11.51 1.37 30.37
CA GLY A 102 12.48 2.46 30.22
C GLY A 102 12.53 3.07 28.81
N LYS A 103 11.72 2.58 27.86
CA LYS A 103 11.74 3.02 26.47
C LYS A 103 11.22 4.45 26.35
N LYS A 104 12.04 5.29 25.75
CA LYS A 104 11.74 6.68 25.38
C LYS A 104 11.02 6.72 24.03
N SER A 105 9.90 7.42 23.97
CA SER A 105 9.10 7.61 22.76
C SER A 105 8.88 9.10 22.55
N LYS A 106 9.04 9.58 21.31
CA LYS A 106 8.63 10.94 20.94
C LYS A 106 7.13 10.96 20.74
N ILE A 107 6.46 11.94 21.34
CA ILE A 107 5.02 12.16 21.24
C ILE A 107 4.81 13.60 20.81
N GLY A 108 4.07 13.76 19.72
CA GLY A 108 3.66 15.07 19.24
C GLY A 108 2.25 15.43 19.72
N ARG A 109 1.68 16.46 19.11
CA ARG A 109 0.38 17.00 19.49
C ARG A 109 -0.77 16.07 19.12
N ILE A 110 -0.74 15.54 17.90
CA ILE A 110 -1.82 14.71 17.35
C ILE A 110 -1.26 13.78 16.28
N SER A 111 -1.75 12.54 16.21
CA SER A 111 -1.28 11.60 15.21
C SER A 111 -1.74 11.99 13.81
N VAL A 112 -0.86 11.77 12.82
CA VAL A 112 -1.15 11.96 11.39
C VAL A 112 -2.39 11.16 10.99
N ALA A 113 -2.53 9.94 11.52
CA ALA A 113 -3.71 9.10 11.31
C ALA A 113 -5.01 9.75 11.83
N SER A 114 -4.97 10.41 13.00
CA SER A 114 -6.15 11.10 13.54
C SER A 114 -6.52 12.30 12.71
N VAL A 115 -5.54 13.13 12.34
CA VAL A 115 -5.77 14.29 11.45
C VAL A 115 -6.37 13.84 10.13
N THR A 116 -5.81 12.78 9.53
CA THR A 116 -6.30 12.18 8.29
C THR A 116 -7.76 11.74 8.42
N ARG A 117 -8.11 11.04 9.51
CA ARG A 117 -9.49 10.60 9.77
C ARG A 117 -10.46 11.78 9.94
N PHE A 118 -10.04 12.82 10.65
CA PHE A 118 -10.86 14.01 10.88
C PHE A 118 -11.09 14.82 9.61
N LEU A 119 -10.08 14.93 8.76
CA LEU A 119 -10.24 15.55 7.45
C LEU A 119 -11.17 14.74 6.55
N GLU A 120 -11.01 13.41 6.51
CA GLU A 120 -11.79 12.56 5.62
C GLU A 120 -13.29 12.55 5.97
N PHE A 121 -13.62 12.38 7.25
CA PHE A 121 -15.00 12.17 7.71
C PHE A 121 -15.63 13.39 8.37
N GLY A 122 -14.84 14.42 8.67
CA GLY A 122 -15.26 15.55 9.48
C GLY A 122 -15.26 15.25 10.97
N THR A 123 -15.62 16.26 11.75
CA THR A 123 -15.81 16.18 13.20
C THR A 123 -17.09 16.92 13.57
N SER A 124 -17.51 16.87 14.83
CA SER A 124 -18.66 17.66 15.30
C SER A 124 -18.52 19.17 15.07
N LYS A 125 -17.29 19.69 14.93
CA LYS A 125 -16.99 21.12 14.77
C LYS A 125 -16.40 21.50 13.40
N MET A 126 -16.22 20.54 12.49
CA MET A 126 -15.60 20.77 11.18
C MET A 126 -16.22 19.86 10.12
N ALA A 127 -16.62 20.43 8.99
CA ALA A 127 -17.13 19.66 7.85
C ALA A 127 -16.05 18.74 7.25
N LYS A 128 -16.48 17.63 6.65
CA LYS A 128 -15.61 16.69 5.95
C LYS A 128 -14.96 17.31 4.72
N LYS A 129 -13.69 16.98 4.49
CA LYS A 129 -12.89 17.30 3.30
C LYS A 129 -12.32 15.98 2.76
N PRO A 130 -13.16 15.13 2.14
CA PRO A 130 -12.76 13.80 1.72
C PRO A 130 -11.73 13.91 0.61
N PHE A 131 -10.52 13.41 0.84
CA PHE A 131 -9.43 13.46 -0.14
C PHE A 131 -8.94 12.05 -0.47
N MET A 132 -8.94 11.14 0.50
CA MET A 132 -8.57 9.74 0.27
C MET A 132 -9.65 9.03 -0.56
N THR A 133 -10.94 9.23 -0.25
CA THR A 133 -12.02 8.67 -1.06
C THR A 133 -11.99 9.22 -2.47
N GLN A 134 -11.78 10.53 -2.65
CA GLN A 134 -11.70 11.15 -3.98
C GLN A 134 -10.50 10.62 -4.78
N ALA A 135 -9.34 10.52 -4.15
CA ALA A 135 -8.14 9.95 -4.77
C ALA A 135 -8.35 8.48 -5.17
N PHE A 136 -8.96 7.69 -4.29
CA PHE A 136 -9.28 6.28 -4.57
C PHE A 136 -10.21 6.16 -5.78
N GLU A 137 -11.31 6.91 -5.80
CA GLU A 137 -12.28 6.86 -6.91
C GLU A 137 -11.65 7.23 -8.25
N LYS A 138 -10.74 8.21 -8.26
CA LYS A 138 -10.01 8.65 -9.45
C LYS A 138 -9.02 7.59 -9.97
N VAL A 139 -8.38 6.86 -9.06
CA VAL A 139 -7.21 6.02 -9.38
C VAL A 139 -7.52 4.51 -9.38
N LYS A 140 -8.66 4.07 -8.86
CA LYS A 140 -9.03 2.64 -8.70
C LYS A 140 -8.79 1.78 -9.94
N ASN A 141 -9.13 2.27 -11.14
CA ASN A 141 -8.97 1.53 -12.39
C ASN A 141 -7.49 1.42 -12.79
N VAL A 142 -6.73 2.50 -12.62
CA VAL A 142 -5.28 2.52 -12.91
C VAL A 142 -4.54 1.55 -11.99
N SER A 143 -4.86 1.57 -10.70
CA SER A 143 -4.28 0.65 -9.72
C SER A 143 -4.61 -0.80 -10.01
N LEU A 144 -5.86 -1.09 -10.39
CA LEU A 144 -6.30 -2.44 -10.75
C LEU A 144 -5.52 -2.94 -11.97
N ASN A 145 -5.44 -2.13 -13.03
CA ASN A 145 -4.72 -2.49 -14.24
C ASN A 145 -3.22 -2.72 -13.96
N ALA A 146 -2.59 -1.86 -13.15
CA ALA A 146 -1.19 -2.02 -12.76
C ALA A 146 -0.92 -3.32 -12.00
N ILE A 147 -1.86 -3.77 -11.15
CA ILE A 147 -1.77 -5.08 -10.48
C ILE A 147 -1.85 -6.20 -11.50
N ILE A 148 -2.85 -6.17 -12.38
CA ILE A 148 -3.06 -7.21 -13.39
C ILE A 148 -1.84 -7.33 -14.31
N GLU A 149 -1.38 -6.21 -14.86
CA GLU A 149 -0.21 -6.16 -15.75
C GLU A 149 1.04 -6.70 -15.06
N LYS A 150 1.26 -6.33 -13.78
CA LYS A 150 2.41 -6.86 -13.04
C LYS A 150 2.30 -8.36 -12.76
N LEU A 151 1.12 -8.87 -12.42
CA LEU A 151 0.96 -10.31 -12.23
C LEU A 151 1.13 -11.06 -13.56
N ARG A 152 0.58 -10.55 -14.67
CA ARG A 152 0.77 -11.12 -16.01
C ARG A 152 2.24 -11.18 -16.39
N SER A 153 2.93 -10.04 -16.34
CA SER A 153 4.36 -9.96 -16.68
C SER A 153 5.21 -10.88 -15.80
N PHE A 154 4.84 -11.05 -14.53
CA PHE A 154 5.52 -11.95 -13.61
C PHE A 154 5.32 -13.41 -14.02
N VAL A 155 4.08 -13.85 -14.25
CA VAL A 155 3.77 -15.21 -14.69
C VAL A 155 4.45 -15.53 -16.02
N GLU A 156 4.42 -14.61 -16.99
CA GLU A 156 5.10 -14.79 -18.28
C GLU A 156 6.62 -14.91 -18.13
N SER A 157 7.22 -14.13 -17.21
CA SER A 157 8.66 -14.21 -16.93
C SER A 157 9.06 -15.54 -16.30
N GLU A 158 8.24 -16.08 -15.40
CA GLU A 158 8.47 -17.37 -14.77
C GLU A 158 8.24 -18.53 -15.75
N ALA A 159 7.22 -18.43 -16.61
CA ALA A 159 6.97 -19.42 -17.67
C ALA A 159 8.15 -19.50 -18.65
N LYS A 160 8.73 -18.36 -19.05
CA LYS A 160 9.95 -18.32 -19.88
C LYS A 160 11.17 -18.88 -19.15
N ALA A 161 11.33 -18.59 -17.86
CA ALA A 161 12.43 -19.10 -17.05
C ALA A 161 12.35 -20.62 -16.83
N ALA A 162 11.13 -21.17 -16.78
CA ALA A 162 10.89 -22.61 -16.68
C ALA A 162 11.11 -23.34 -18.01
N GLY A 163 10.75 -22.74 -19.15
CA GLY A 163 10.93 -23.32 -20.48
C GLY A 163 12.35 -23.19 -21.08
N GLY A 164 13.24 -22.42 -20.43
CA GLY A 164 14.64 -22.26 -20.81
C GLY A 164 15.63 -23.22 -20.12
N LYS A 165 15.12 -24.23 -19.41
CA LYS A 165 15.90 -25.29 -18.77
C LYS A 165 15.68 -26.65 -19.43
#